data_AF-A0A6S6XQ03-F1
#
_entry.id   AF-A0A6S6XQ03-F1
#
_cell.length_a   1.000
_cell.length_b   1.000
_cell.length_c   1.000
_cell.angle_alpha   90.00
_cell.angle_beta   90.00
_cell.angle_gamma   90.00
#
_symmetry.space_group_name_H-M   'P 1'
#
loop_
_entity.id
_entity.type
_entity.pdbx_description
1 polymer ?
#
loop_
_entity_poly.entity_id
_entity_poly.type
_entity_poly.pdbx_seq_one_letter_code
_entity_poly.pdbx_strand_id
1 'polypeptide(L)'
;MSTKITKEITCPSCGKSDSIGMFQSIRSDDEELRKKIMDETLFDWNCTHCGFSAEFVYPCLYHDISHYLMVYLVPEKEEKSLKDVKVASQFPQLSELSKRSVTTLQQMKEKILIFESGLDDIAIEVVKAGMKTAAEKKYQKPVEKGLFCFSDPKDQRIGFQFFLKGQEEPLKRAVSMNTYKTALHIVNSCYESTKDDFIQVDNHLAEKILERYQNEEAASSNQESTND
;
A
#
# COMPACT_ATOMS: atom_id res chain seq x y z
N MET A 1 -22.84 -3.26 4.95
CA MET A 1 -22.33 -4.31 5.87
C MET A 1 -21.22 -5.06 5.18
N SER A 2 -20.20 -5.49 5.92
CA SER A 2 -19.13 -6.35 5.42
C SER A 2 -19.69 -7.73 5.04
N THR A 3 -19.11 -8.38 4.02
CA THR A 3 -19.58 -9.68 3.50
C THR A 3 -18.66 -10.79 3.97
N LYS A 4 -19.23 -11.78 4.67
CA LYS A 4 -18.51 -12.93 5.22
C LYS A 4 -19.00 -14.22 4.58
N ILE A 5 -18.07 -15.13 4.27
CA ILE A 5 -18.33 -16.51 3.89
C ILE A 5 -17.68 -17.44 4.92
N THR A 6 -18.25 -18.62 5.11
CA THR A 6 -17.65 -19.66 5.96
C THR A 6 -17.13 -20.78 5.06
N LYS A 7 -15.92 -21.27 5.33
CA LYS A 7 -15.38 -22.47 4.68
C LYS A 7 -14.99 -23.50 5.73
N GLU A 8 -15.19 -24.77 5.39
CA GLU A 8 -14.60 -25.87 6.15
C GLU A 8 -13.15 -26.06 5.73
N ILE A 9 -12.28 -26.25 6.72
CA ILE A 9 -10.86 -26.54 6.54
C ILE A 9 -10.45 -27.69 7.46
N THR A 10 -9.41 -28.41 7.08
CA THR A 10 -8.82 -29.46 7.92
C THR A 10 -7.56 -28.93 8.57
N CYS A 11 -7.45 -29.03 9.90
CA CYS A 11 -6.26 -28.61 10.61
C CYS A 11 -5.06 -29.48 10.20
N PRO A 12 -3.93 -28.89 9.75
CA PRO A 12 -2.76 -29.67 9.32
C PRO A 12 -2.03 -30.34 10.51
N SER A 13 -2.27 -29.87 11.74
CA SER A 13 -1.64 -30.43 12.94
C SER A 13 -2.42 -31.62 13.52
N CYS A 14 -3.73 -31.48 13.73
CA CYS A 14 -4.53 -32.52 14.39
C CYS A 14 -5.49 -33.30 13.46
N GLY A 15 -5.59 -32.91 12.19
CA GLY A 15 -6.43 -33.59 11.18
C GLY A 15 -7.95 -33.42 11.37
N LYS A 16 -8.40 -32.67 12.39
CA LYS A 16 -9.83 -32.40 12.61
C LYS A 16 -10.33 -31.27 11.71
N SER A 17 -11.59 -31.39 11.28
CA SER A 17 -12.28 -30.33 10.56
C SER A 17 -12.62 -29.16 11.49
N ASP A 18 -12.44 -27.95 10.96
CA ASP A 18 -12.77 -26.69 11.61
C ASP A 18 -13.42 -25.75 10.58
N SER A 19 -14.11 -24.72 11.05
CA SER A 19 -14.74 -23.72 10.18
C SER A 19 -14.02 -22.38 10.31
N ILE A 20 -13.64 -21.79 9.18
CA ILE A 20 -13.04 -20.45 9.12
C ILE A 20 -14.00 -19.47 8.45
N GLY A 21 -14.12 -18.29 9.05
CA GLY A 21 -14.84 -17.16 8.46
C GLY A 21 -13.90 -16.29 7.63
N MET A 22 -14.18 -16.15 6.34
CA MET A 22 -13.42 -15.31 5.41
C MET A 22 -14.25 -14.08 5.01
N PHE A 23 -13.62 -12.93 4.91
CA PHE A 23 -14.28 -11.69 4.50
C PHE A 23 -13.99 -11.38 3.04
N GLN A 24 -15.04 -11.26 2.22
CA GLN A 24 -14.89 -10.90 0.80
C GLN A 24 -14.84 -9.39 0.61
N SER A 25 -15.57 -8.64 1.44
CA SER A 25 -15.61 -7.19 1.44
C SER A 25 -15.73 -6.65 2.86
N ILE A 26 -14.94 -5.64 3.20
CA ILE A 26 -14.86 -4.99 4.52
C ILE A 26 -15.08 -3.50 4.33
N ARG A 27 -16.02 -2.93 5.11
CA ARG A 27 -16.26 -1.49 5.15
C ARG A 27 -15.35 -0.80 6.15
N SER A 28 -14.99 0.45 5.87
CA SER A 28 -14.28 1.30 6.84
C SER A 28 -15.06 1.55 8.14
N ASP A 29 -16.40 1.47 8.11
CA ASP A 29 -17.27 1.63 9.29
C ASP A 29 -17.41 0.35 10.16
N ASP A 30 -16.76 -0.75 9.77
CA ASP A 30 -16.69 -1.97 10.57
C ASP A 30 -15.45 -1.93 11.48
N GLU A 31 -15.60 -1.32 12.66
CA GLU A 31 -14.50 -1.05 13.58
C GLU A 31 -13.71 -2.31 14.00
N GLU A 32 -14.39 -3.45 14.17
CA GLU A 32 -13.74 -4.70 14.57
C GLU A 32 -12.82 -5.22 13.45
N LEU A 33 -13.32 -5.26 12.21
CA LEU A 33 -12.53 -5.73 11.08
C LEU A 33 -11.44 -4.74 10.69
N ARG A 34 -11.73 -3.43 10.75
CA ARG A 34 -10.71 -2.40 10.58
C ARG A 34 -9.59 -2.58 11.59
N LYS A 35 -9.91 -2.79 12.87
CA LYS A 35 -8.90 -3.05 13.91
C LYS A 35 -8.03 -4.27 13.56
N LYS A 36 -8.63 -5.38 13.10
CA LYS A 36 -7.86 -6.57 12.66
C LYS A 36 -6.93 -6.28 11.47
N ILE A 37 -7.31 -5.40 10.54
CA ILE A 37 -6.43 -4.94 9.46
C ILE A 37 -5.27 -4.11 10.04
N MET A 38 -5.56 -3.19 10.95
CA MET A 38 -4.57 -2.32 11.58
C MET A 38 -3.57 -3.09 12.46
N ASP A 39 -4.04 -4.13 13.14
CA ASP A 39 -3.22 -5.03 13.96
C ASP A 39 -2.54 -6.11 13.11
N GLU A 40 -2.83 -6.18 11.80
CA GLU A 40 -2.31 -7.16 10.84
C GLU A 40 -2.72 -8.62 11.16
N THR A 41 -3.83 -8.82 11.89
CA THR A 41 -4.32 -10.14 12.37
C THR A 41 -5.58 -10.63 11.64
N LEU A 42 -5.99 -9.98 10.54
CA LEU A 42 -7.25 -10.33 9.83
C LEU A 42 -7.26 -11.80 9.34
N PHE A 43 -6.08 -12.31 8.97
CA PHE A 43 -5.91 -13.66 8.42
C PHE A 43 -5.52 -14.70 9.46
N ASP A 44 -5.40 -14.32 10.73
CA ASP A 44 -5.01 -15.21 11.79
C ASP A 44 -6.14 -16.22 12.06
N TRP A 45 -5.76 -17.49 12.05
CA TRP A 45 -6.64 -18.58 12.42
C TRP A 45 -5.99 -19.43 13.49
N ASN A 46 -6.81 -19.84 14.46
CA ASN A 46 -6.45 -20.77 15.51
C ASN A 46 -7.40 -21.96 15.48
N CYS A 47 -6.85 -23.16 15.42
CA CYS A 47 -7.64 -24.38 15.46
C CYS A 47 -8.35 -24.52 16.81
N THR A 48 -9.68 -24.66 16.78
CA THR A 48 -10.52 -24.79 17.97
C THR A 48 -10.29 -26.09 18.74
N HIS A 49 -9.63 -27.09 18.12
CA HIS A 49 -9.40 -28.41 18.72
C HIS A 49 -8.03 -28.60 19.36
N CYS A 50 -6.99 -27.93 18.85
CA CYS A 50 -5.60 -28.16 19.29
C CYS A 50 -4.79 -26.89 19.51
N GLY A 51 -5.34 -25.71 19.20
CA GLY A 51 -4.65 -24.44 19.37
C GLY A 51 -3.58 -24.15 18.32
N PHE A 52 -3.44 -24.98 17.28
CA PHE A 52 -2.52 -24.69 16.17
C PHE A 52 -2.89 -23.38 15.48
N SER A 53 -1.91 -22.49 15.31
CA SER A 53 -2.06 -21.18 14.68
C SER A 53 -1.48 -21.17 13.28
N ALA A 54 -2.18 -20.53 12.34
CA ALA A 54 -1.69 -20.28 10.99
C ALA A 54 -2.34 -19.03 10.38
N GLU A 55 -1.69 -18.44 9.39
CA GLU A 55 -2.27 -17.37 8.57
C GLU A 55 -2.95 -17.96 7.33
N PHE A 56 -4.20 -17.61 7.12
CA PHE A 56 -4.96 -17.94 5.91
C PHE A 56 -5.18 -16.68 5.08
N VAL A 57 -4.19 -16.34 4.25
CA VAL A 57 -4.28 -15.18 3.36
C VAL A 57 -5.23 -15.49 2.20
N TYR A 58 -6.22 -14.64 1.99
CA TYR A 58 -7.22 -14.76 0.91
C TYR A 58 -7.55 -13.40 0.30
N PRO A 59 -8.10 -13.37 -0.93
CA PRO A 59 -8.53 -12.13 -1.54
C PRO A 59 -9.62 -11.42 -0.72
N CYS A 60 -9.43 -10.13 -0.46
CA CYS A 60 -10.37 -9.33 0.33
C CYS A 60 -10.39 -7.89 -0.17
N LEU A 61 -11.60 -7.35 -0.37
CA LEU A 61 -11.80 -5.95 -0.72
C LEU A 61 -12.02 -5.12 0.55
N TYR A 62 -11.28 -4.04 0.72
CA TYR A 62 -11.55 -3.00 1.69
C TYR A 62 -12.10 -1.77 0.97
N HIS A 63 -13.19 -1.19 1.48
CA HIS A 63 -13.77 0.01 0.89
C HIS A 63 -14.06 1.08 1.92
N ASP A 64 -13.52 2.26 1.64
CA ASP A 64 -13.64 3.45 2.47
C ASP A 64 -14.16 4.62 1.63
N ILE A 65 -15.46 4.85 1.73
CA ILE A 65 -16.15 5.88 0.95
C ILE A 65 -15.77 7.27 1.47
N SER A 66 -15.51 7.41 2.78
CA SER A 66 -15.17 8.70 3.41
C SER A 66 -13.84 9.26 2.92
N HIS A 67 -12.89 8.39 2.58
CA HIS A 67 -11.58 8.76 2.06
C HIS A 67 -11.41 8.43 0.56
N TYR A 68 -12.50 8.15 -0.15
CA TYR A 68 -12.50 7.82 -1.59
C TYR A 68 -11.51 6.70 -1.98
N LEU A 69 -11.41 5.67 -1.14
CA LEU A 69 -10.43 4.59 -1.27
C LEU A 69 -11.11 3.22 -1.42
N MET A 70 -10.56 2.41 -2.32
CA MET A 70 -10.86 0.99 -2.43
C MET A 70 -9.54 0.22 -2.55
N VAL A 71 -9.29 -0.72 -1.63
CA VAL A 71 -8.07 -1.53 -1.62
C VAL A 71 -8.43 -2.99 -1.80
N TYR A 72 -7.96 -3.61 -2.88
CA TYR A 72 -8.13 -5.03 -3.10
C TYR A 72 -6.84 -5.77 -2.75
N LEU A 73 -6.89 -6.58 -1.70
CA LEU A 73 -5.79 -7.48 -1.37
C LEU A 73 -5.93 -8.73 -2.23
N VAL A 74 -4.90 -9.03 -3.03
CA VAL A 74 -4.77 -10.25 -3.81
C VAL A 74 -3.42 -10.89 -3.47
N PRO A 75 -3.40 -12.08 -2.85
CA PRO A 75 -2.14 -12.75 -2.54
C PRO A 75 -1.29 -12.95 -3.80
N GLU A 76 0.04 -12.86 -3.70
CA GLU A 76 0.96 -12.90 -4.87
C GLU A 76 0.73 -14.11 -5.79
N LYS A 77 0.33 -15.25 -5.23
CA LYS A 77 0.05 -16.48 -6.00
C LYS A 77 -1.19 -16.38 -6.89
N GLU A 78 -2.03 -15.37 -6.70
CA GLU A 78 -3.31 -15.14 -7.37
C GLU A 78 -3.35 -13.85 -8.22
N GLU A 79 -2.21 -13.15 -8.35
CA GLU A 79 -2.08 -11.82 -9.02
C GLU A 79 -2.57 -11.83 -10.48
N LYS A 80 -2.49 -12.97 -11.17
CA LYS A 80 -2.98 -13.13 -12.56
C LYS A 80 -4.48 -12.87 -12.72
N SER A 81 -5.25 -12.86 -11.63
CA SER A 81 -6.71 -12.69 -11.62
C SER A 81 -7.17 -11.23 -11.71
N LEU A 82 -6.27 -10.25 -11.52
CA LEU A 82 -6.59 -8.82 -11.48
C LEU A 82 -6.78 -8.19 -12.87
N LYS A 83 -6.18 -8.76 -13.91
CA LYS A 83 -6.16 -8.18 -15.26
C LYS A 83 -7.53 -8.16 -15.96
N ASP A 84 -8.51 -8.88 -15.43
CA ASP A 84 -9.81 -9.07 -16.08
C ASP A 84 -10.96 -8.27 -15.44
N VAL A 85 -10.73 -7.54 -14.35
CA VAL A 85 -11.79 -6.77 -13.67
C VAL A 85 -11.78 -5.31 -14.12
N LYS A 86 -12.47 -5.01 -15.24
CA LYS A 86 -12.70 -3.64 -15.72
C LYS A 86 -13.77 -2.92 -14.88
N VAL A 87 -13.38 -2.44 -13.70
CA VAL A 87 -14.30 -1.85 -12.71
C VAL A 87 -15.03 -0.64 -13.26
N ALA A 88 -14.34 0.28 -13.94
CA ALA A 88 -14.94 1.53 -14.43
C ALA A 88 -16.04 1.33 -15.48
N SER A 89 -15.87 0.35 -16.37
CA SER A 89 -16.86 0.07 -17.42
C SER A 89 -18.15 -0.55 -16.88
N GLN A 90 -18.08 -1.23 -15.74
CA GLN A 90 -19.21 -1.93 -15.14
C GLN A 90 -19.87 -1.12 -14.01
N PHE A 91 -19.13 -0.24 -13.34
CA PHE A 91 -19.61 0.53 -12.19
C PHE A 91 -19.14 1.99 -12.24
N PRO A 92 -19.79 2.85 -13.06
CA PRO A 92 -19.42 4.26 -13.22
C PRO A 92 -19.40 5.05 -11.91
N GLN A 93 -20.23 4.67 -10.93
CA GLN A 93 -20.28 5.26 -9.60
C GLN A 93 -18.98 5.09 -8.79
N LEU A 94 -18.10 4.18 -9.21
CA LEU A 94 -16.80 3.93 -8.57
C LEU A 94 -15.67 4.71 -9.24
N SER A 95 -15.93 5.48 -10.31
CA SER A 95 -14.90 6.23 -11.06
C SER A 95 -14.17 7.27 -10.22
N GLU A 96 -14.83 7.84 -9.20
CA GLU A 96 -14.22 8.84 -8.32
C GLU A 96 -13.27 8.23 -7.27
N LEU A 97 -13.36 6.92 -7.05
CA LEU A 97 -12.56 6.21 -6.04
C LEU A 97 -11.17 5.87 -6.55
N SER A 98 -10.18 6.10 -5.69
CA SER A 98 -8.83 5.55 -5.83
C SER A 98 -8.86 4.05 -5.58
N LYS A 99 -8.60 3.26 -6.62
CA LYS A 99 -8.56 1.80 -6.58
C LYS A 99 -7.11 1.34 -6.48
N ARG A 100 -6.78 0.59 -5.44
CA ARG A 100 -5.42 0.09 -5.14
C ARG A 100 -5.40 -1.41 -5.01
N SER A 101 -4.45 -2.08 -5.66
CA SER A 101 -4.17 -3.50 -5.41
C SER A 101 -2.97 -3.63 -4.49
N VAL A 102 -3.05 -4.57 -3.56
CA VAL A 102 -1.99 -4.89 -2.59
C VAL A 102 -1.89 -6.41 -2.42
N THR A 103 -0.78 -6.91 -1.91
CA THR A 103 -0.56 -8.35 -1.72
C THR A 103 -0.53 -8.76 -0.26
N THR A 104 -0.45 -7.80 0.66
CA THR A 104 -0.31 -8.04 2.11
C THR A 104 -1.18 -7.10 2.95
N LEU A 105 -1.51 -7.50 4.18
CA LEU A 105 -2.23 -6.63 5.13
C LEU A 105 -1.45 -5.38 5.47
N GLN A 106 -0.13 -5.47 5.55
CA GLN A 106 0.70 -4.33 5.87
C GLN A 106 0.63 -3.24 4.79
N GLN A 107 0.63 -3.62 3.51
CA GLN A 107 0.41 -2.68 2.42
C GLN A 107 -1.02 -2.12 2.47
N MET A 108 -2.04 -2.95 2.75
CA MET A 108 -3.41 -2.47 2.92
C MET A 108 -3.53 -1.42 4.02
N LYS A 109 -3.00 -1.73 5.21
CA LYS A 109 -2.90 -0.83 6.36
C LYS A 109 -2.18 0.47 6.01
N GLU A 110 -1.05 0.38 5.30
CA GLU A 110 -0.32 1.56 4.87
C GLU A 110 -1.17 2.46 3.96
N LYS A 111 -1.88 1.89 2.98
CA LYS A 111 -2.80 2.66 2.12
C LYS A 111 -3.92 3.30 2.94
N ILE A 112 -4.54 2.57 3.87
CA ILE A 112 -5.57 3.13 4.76
C ILE A 112 -5.02 4.34 5.52
N LEU A 113 -3.87 4.22 6.16
CA LEU A 113 -3.25 5.29 6.94
C LEU A 113 -2.91 6.53 6.10
N ILE A 114 -2.42 6.34 4.87
CA ILE A 114 -2.09 7.43 3.96
C ILE A 114 -3.35 8.23 3.57
N PHE A 115 -4.41 7.52 3.17
CA PHE A 115 -5.66 8.15 2.72
C PHE A 115 -6.42 8.79 3.87
N GLU A 116 -6.45 8.17 5.06
CA GLU A 116 -6.99 8.79 6.28
C GLU A 116 -6.21 10.05 6.70
N SER A 117 -4.92 10.13 6.33
CA SER A 117 -4.09 11.33 6.54
C SER A 117 -4.31 12.40 5.47
N GLY A 118 -5.15 12.16 4.46
CA GLY A 118 -5.39 13.07 3.33
C GLY A 118 -4.16 13.25 2.42
N LEU A 119 -3.26 12.25 2.39
CA LEU A 119 -2.04 12.29 1.58
C LEU A 119 -2.20 11.45 0.30
N ASP A 120 -1.42 11.81 -0.72
CA ASP A 120 -1.34 11.06 -1.97
C ASP A 120 -0.36 9.89 -1.84
N ASP A 121 -0.82 8.67 -2.10
CA ASP A 121 -0.04 7.46 -1.88
C ASP A 121 1.10 7.27 -2.88
N ILE A 122 1.00 7.84 -4.09
CA ILE A 122 2.05 7.81 -5.09
C ILE A 122 3.17 8.77 -4.67
N ALA A 123 2.82 9.97 -4.22
CA ALA A 123 3.78 10.93 -3.66
C ALA A 123 4.51 10.35 -2.43
N ILE A 124 3.81 9.59 -1.58
CA ILE A 124 4.43 8.87 -0.47
C ILE A 124 5.42 7.80 -0.95
N GLU A 125 5.09 7.01 -1.97
CA GLU A 125 6.06 6.08 -2.57
C GLU A 125 7.29 6.79 -3.15
N VAL A 126 7.12 7.96 -3.78
CA VAL A 126 8.23 8.78 -4.28
C VAL A 126 9.13 9.26 -3.14
N VAL A 127 8.56 9.72 -2.02
CA VAL A 127 9.33 10.06 -0.82
C VAL A 127 10.09 8.83 -0.30
N LYS A 128 9.42 7.67 -0.18
CA LYS A 128 10.04 6.43 0.27
C LYS A 128 11.19 6.00 -0.64
N ALA A 129 11.04 6.12 -1.97
CA ALA A 129 12.09 5.79 -2.94
C ALA A 129 13.33 6.68 -2.75
N GLY A 130 13.15 8.01 -2.60
CA GLY A 130 14.27 8.91 -2.31
C GLY A 130 14.97 8.60 -0.98
N MET A 131 14.19 8.29 0.06
CA MET A 131 14.72 7.92 1.37
C MET A 131 15.42 6.56 1.38
N LYS A 132 14.91 5.58 0.64
CA LYS A 132 15.54 4.28 0.38
C LYS A 132 16.95 4.49 -0.16
N THR A 133 17.08 5.22 -1.28
CA THR A 133 18.37 5.53 -1.90
C THR A 133 19.33 6.23 -0.93
N ALA A 134 18.84 7.21 -0.17
CA ALA A 134 19.65 7.91 0.83
C ALA A 134 20.12 7.00 1.97
N ALA A 135 19.25 6.10 2.44
CA ALA A 135 19.58 5.13 3.48
C ALA A 135 20.60 4.09 2.97
N GLU A 136 20.39 3.51 1.79
CA GLU A 136 21.30 2.53 1.20
C GLU A 136 22.71 3.10 1.00
N LYS A 137 22.81 4.34 0.50
CA LYS A 137 24.09 5.05 0.35
C LYS A 137 24.78 5.31 1.70
N LYS A 138 24.02 5.72 2.72
CA LYS A 138 24.57 6.05 4.04
C LYS A 138 25.02 4.81 4.81
N TYR A 139 24.24 3.75 4.77
CA TYR A 139 24.46 2.54 5.56
C TYR A 139 25.19 1.43 4.81
N GLN A 140 25.40 1.58 3.50
CA GLN A 140 26.04 0.59 2.62
C GLN A 140 25.37 -0.79 2.75
N LYS A 141 24.05 -0.79 2.90
CA LYS A 141 23.21 -1.98 3.06
C LYS A 141 21.92 -1.81 2.26
N PRO A 142 21.41 -2.88 1.61
CA PRO A 142 20.11 -2.84 0.97
C PRO A 142 18.99 -2.56 1.97
N VAL A 143 18.02 -1.76 1.55
CA VAL A 143 16.74 -1.59 2.24
C VAL A 143 15.78 -2.63 1.68
N GLU A 144 15.32 -3.55 2.51
CA GLU A 144 14.39 -4.61 2.12
C GLU A 144 12.95 -4.10 2.08
N LYS A 145 12.63 -3.10 2.91
CA LYS A 145 11.26 -2.59 3.05
C LYS A 145 11.23 -1.18 3.62
N GLY A 146 10.27 -0.38 3.17
CA GLY A 146 9.97 0.95 3.70
C GLY A 146 8.46 1.12 3.92
N LEU A 147 8.07 1.58 5.10
CA LEU A 147 6.66 1.75 5.52
C LEU A 147 6.41 3.18 5.99
N PHE A 148 5.33 3.79 5.53
CA PHE A 148 4.72 4.96 6.13
C PHE A 148 4.12 4.62 7.49
N CYS A 149 4.30 5.50 8.47
CA CYS A 149 3.82 5.29 9.84
C CYS A 149 2.81 6.33 10.28
N PHE A 150 3.07 7.62 10.01
CA PHE A 150 2.20 8.70 10.45
C PHE A 150 2.44 9.99 9.66
N SER A 151 1.43 10.86 9.68
CA SER A 151 1.53 12.28 9.34
C SER A 151 1.19 13.08 10.60
N ASP A 152 2.05 14.01 10.99
CA ASP A 152 1.81 14.94 12.09
C ASP A 152 1.59 16.36 11.53
N PRO A 153 0.33 16.85 11.48
CA PRO A 153 0.03 18.19 11.02
C PRO A 153 0.59 19.30 11.92
N LYS A 154 0.78 19.05 13.22
CA LYS A 154 1.30 20.06 14.15
C LYS A 154 2.79 20.28 13.94
N ASP A 155 3.54 19.18 13.83
CA ASP A 155 4.99 19.22 13.64
C ASP A 155 5.41 19.31 12.16
N GLN A 156 4.44 19.29 11.24
CA GLN A 156 4.66 19.31 9.78
C GLN A 156 5.65 18.22 9.34
N ARG A 157 5.47 17.01 9.84
CA ARG A 157 6.37 15.87 9.61
C ARG A 157 5.61 14.63 9.18
N ILE A 158 6.28 13.82 8.36
CA ILE A 158 5.81 12.50 7.95
C ILE A 158 6.85 11.48 8.37
N GLY A 159 6.40 10.44 9.07
CA GLY A 159 7.24 9.38 9.65
C GLY A 159 7.23 8.08 8.85
N PHE A 160 8.40 7.44 8.81
CA PHE A 160 8.66 6.21 8.09
C PHE A 160 9.54 5.24 8.90
N GLN A 161 9.43 3.95 8.57
CA GLN A 161 10.33 2.90 9.02
C GLN A 161 10.98 2.21 7.82
N PHE A 162 12.29 2.02 7.86
CA PHE A 162 13.05 1.29 6.83
C PHE A 162 13.78 0.09 7.44
N PHE A 163 13.57 -1.09 6.87
CA PHE A 163 14.16 -2.34 7.31
C PHE A 163 15.39 -2.62 6.46
N LEU A 164 16.57 -2.55 7.08
CA LEU A 164 17.83 -2.84 6.41
C LEU A 164 18.16 -4.32 6.50
N LYS A 165 18.70 -4.88 5.42
CA LYS A 165 19.11 -6.29 5.38
C LYS A 165 20.08 -6.63 6.51
N GLY A 166 19.72 -7.65 7.29
CA GLY A 166 20.52 -8.12 8.42
C GLY A 166 20.55 -7.17 9.63
N GLN A 167 19.53 -6.33 9.79
CA GLN A 167 19.27 -5.58 11.02
C GLN A 167 17.90 -5.94 11.58
N GLU A 168 17.84 -6.20 12.89
CA GLU A 168 16.57 -6.53 13.56
C GLU A 168 15.69 -5.29 13.74
N GLU A 169 16.28 -4.16 14.13
CA GLU A 169 15.55 -2.92 14.39
C GLU A 169 15.44 -2.03 13.14
N PRO A 170 14.24 -1.55 12.79
CA PRO A 170 14.06 -0.66 11.64
C PRO A 170 14.62 0.74 11.91
N LEU A 171 15.15 1.36 10.85
CA LEU A 171 15.49 2.77 10.84
C LEU A 171 14.22 3.62 10.86
N LYS A 172 13.99 4.31 11.98
CA LYS A 172 12.94 5.33 12.08
C LYS A 172 13.43 6.63 11.48
N ARG A 173 12.66 7.20 10.54
CA ARG A 173 12.97 8.45 9.87
C ARG A 173 11.73 9.33 9.78
N ALA A 174 11.94 10.63 9.78
CA ALA A 174 10.90 11.58 9.46
C ALA A 174 11.43 12.59 8.46
N VAL A 175 10.56 13.04 7.57
CA VAL A 175 10.82 14.15 6.65
C VAL A 175 9.85 15.28 6.92
N SER A 176 10.18 16.46 6.42
CA SER A 176 9.26 17.59 6.48
C SER A 176 8.10 17.40 5.51
N MET A 177 6.96 18.03 5.81
CA MET A 177 5.84 18.14 4.87
C MET A 177 6.25 18.83 3.56
N ASN A 178 7.30 19.66 3.56
CA ASN A 178 7.83 20.26 2.34
C ASN A 178 8.45 19.21 1.40
N THR A 179 9.15 18.21 1.95
CA THR A 179 9.68 17.08 1.17
C THR A 179 8.55 16.32 0.48
N TYR A 180 7.43 16.09 1.17
CA TYR A 180 6.24 15.51 0.57
C TYR A 180 5.63 16.41 -0.52
N LYS A 181 5.53 17.72 -0.29
CA LYS A 181 5.02 18.66 -1.31
C LYS A 181 5.89 18.65 -2.58
N THR A 182 7.20 18.53 -2.45
CA THR A 182 8.11 18.36 -3.60
C THR A 182 7.82 17.05 -4.34
N ALA A 183 7.65 15.94 -3.62
CA ALA A 183 7.28 14.67 -4.24
C ALA A 183 5.91 14.73 -4.94
N LEU A 184 4.93 15.39 -4.33
CA LEU A 184 3.61 15.61 -4.92
C LEU A 184 3.69 16.46 -6.20
N HIS A 185 4.56 17.48 -6.23
CA HIS A 185 4.81 18.24 -7.44
C HIS A 185 5.39 17.37 -8.56
N ILE A 186 6.39 16.53 -8.26
CA ILE A 186 6.98 15.58 -9.22
C ILE A 186 5.90 14.65 -9.80
N VAL A 187 5.05 14.08 -8.94
CA VAL A 187 3.96 13.21 -9.37
C VAL A 187 3.01 13.94 -10.32
N ASN A 188 2.57 15.16 -9.94
CA ASN A 188 1.66 15.95 -10.77
C ASN A 188 2.25 16.35 -12.13
N SER A 189 3.57 16.45 -12.25
CA SER A 189 4.25 16.80 -13.50
C SER A 189 4.46 15.60 -14.43
N CYS A 190 4.69 14.40 -13.88
CA CYS A 190 5.17 13.26 -14.67
C CYS A 190 4.21 12.07 -14.71
N TYR A 191 3.14 12.08 -13.90
CA TYR A 191 2.23 10.95 -13.76
C TYR A 191 0.77 11.37 -13.87
N GLU A 192 0.04 10.71 -14.76
CA GLU A 192 -1.41 10.83 -14.89
C GLU A 192 -2.04 9.49 -14.49
N SER A 193 -2.80 9.49 -13.39
CA SER A 193 -3.48 8.30 -12.92
C SER A 193 -4.69 7.99 -13.80
N THR A 194 -4.78 6.79 -14.34
CA THR A 194 -6.07 6.26 -14.79
C THR A 194 -6.87 5.85 -13.55
N LYS A 195 -8.05 6.44 -13.33
CA LYS A 195 -8.91 6.08 -12.19
C LYS A 195 -9.73 4.81 -12.44
N ASP A 196 -9.55 4.19 -13.60
CA ASP A 196 -10.50 3.22 -14.10
C ASP A 196 -10.31 1.81 -13.54
N ASP A 197 -9.06 1.44 -13.24
CA ASP A 197 -8.67 0.10 -12.81
C ASP A 197 -7.91 0.12 -11.47
N PHE A 198 -7.83 -1.05 -10.83
CA PHE A 198 -6.97 -1.24 -9.67
C PHE A 198 -5.51 -1.12 -10.08
N ILE A 199 -4.77 -0.22 -9.43
CA ILE A 199 -3.35 -0.04 -9.66
C ILE A 199 -2.54 -0.44 -8.43
N GLN A 200 -1.38 -1.04 -8.66
CA GLN A 200 -0.38 -1.24 -7.62
C GLN A 200 0.49 0.01 -7.52
N VAL A 201 0.45 0.68 -6.37
CA VAL A 201 1.28 1.85 -6.08
C VAL A 201 2.38 1.40 -5.12
N ASP A 202 3.56 1.15 -5.69
CA ASP A 202 4.73 0.61 -5.02
C ASP A 202 6.02 1.37 -5.39
N ASN A 203 7.15 0.88 -4.88
CA ASN A 203 8.45 1.48 -5.10
C ASN A 203 8.88 1.47 -6.58
N HIS A 204 8.47 0.47 -7.36
CA HIS A 204 8.82 0.40 -8.79
C HIS A 204 8.06 1.46 -9.60
N LEU A 205 6.79 1.74 -9.27
CA LEU A 205 6.08 2.90 -9.84
C LEU A 205 6.79 4.21 -9.50
N ALA A 206 7.21 4.40 -8.25
CA ALA A 206 7.90 5.61 -7.83
C ALA A 206 9.27 5.80 -8.52
N GLU A 207 10.05 4.72 -8.68
CA GLU A 207 11.33 4.76 -9.41
C GLU A 207 11.11 5.23 -10.85
N LYS A 208 10.09 4.72 -11.55
CA LYS A 208 9.73 5.18 -12.91
C LYS A 208 9.35 6.66 -12.98
N ILE A 209 8.57 7.15 -12.01
CA ILE A 209 8.18 8.56 -11.95
C ILE A 209 9.42 9.44 -11.75
N LEU A 210 10.33 9.04 -10.86
CA LEU A 210 11.58 9.77 -10.61
C LEU A 210 12.50 9.77 -11.83
N GLU A 211 12.66 8.63 -12.51
CA GLU A 211 13.45 8.54 -13.75
C GLU A 211 12.89 9.46 -14.85
N ARG A 212 11.56 9.49 -15.02
CA ARG A 212 10.91 10.37 -15.99
C ARG A 212 11.16 11.84 -15.68
N TYR A 213 10.97 12.25 -14.43
CA TYR A 213 11.19 13.63 -14.01
C TYR A 213 12.64 14.08 -14.25
N GLN A 214 13.62 13.23 -13.91
CA GLN A 214 15.04 13.52 -14.15
C GLN A 214 15.37 13.70 -15.64
N ASN A 215 14.76 12.89 -16.51
CA ASN A 215 14.96 12.98 -17.95
C ASN A 215 14.34 14.27 -18.54
N GLU A 216 13.17 14.68 -18.05
CA GLU A 216 12.50 15.91 -18.47
C GLU A 216 13.30 17.15 -18.03
N GLU A 217 13.78 17.19 -16.78
CA GLU A 217 14.66 18.26 -16.28
C GLU A 217 15.98 18.38 -17.07
N ALA A 218 16.62 17.23 -17.38
CA ALA A 218 17.84 17.20 -18.17
C ALA A 218 17.59 17.73 -19.61
N ALA A 219 16.45 17.41 -20.21
CA ALA A 219 16.09 17.92 -21.53
C ALA A 219 15.84 19.44 -21.54
N SER A 220 15.18 19.98 -20.51
CA SER A 220 14.97 21.42 -20.36
C SER A 220 16.27 22.20 -20.16
N SER A 221 17.19 21.67 -19.34
CA SER A 221 18.51 22.29 -19.12
C SER A 221 19.39 22.35 -20.38
N ASN A 222 19.27 21.35 -21.28
CA ASN A 222 20.02 21.33 -22.53
C ASN A 222 19.47 22.32 -23.56
N GLN A 223 18.16 22.60 -23.57
CA GLN A 223 17.53 23.56 -24.49
C GLN A 223 17.87 25.02 -24.15
N GLU A 224 18.06 25.35 -22.87
CA GLU A 224 18.52 26.68 -22.44
C GLU A 224 19.99 26.92 -22.81
N SER A 225 20.84 25.89 -22.79
CA SER A 225 22.26 26.00 -23.15
C SER A 225 22.56 26.12 -24.65
N THR A 226 21.58 25.86 -25.52
CA THR A 226 21.73 25.95 -26.99
C THR A 226 21.21 27.25 -27.60
N ASN A 227 20.63 28.14 -26.79
CA ASN A 227 20.09 29.43 -27.22
C ASN A 227 20.97 30.64 -26.83
N ASP A 228 22.15 30.39 -26.28
CA ASP A 228 23.25 31.37 -26.08
C ASP A 228 24.38 31.14 -27.11
#